data_AF-A0A0K8SHU9-F1
#
_entry.id   AF-A0A0K8SHU9-F1
#
_cell.length_a   1.000
_cell.length_b   1.000
_cell.length_c   1.000
_cell.angle_alpha   90.00
_cell.angle_beta   90.00
_cell.angle_gamma   90.00
#
_symmetry.space_group_name_H-M   'P 1'
#
loop_
_entity.id
_entity.type
_entity.pdbx_description
1 polymer ?
#
loop_
_entity_poly.entity_id
_entity_poly.type
_entity_poly.pdbx_seq_one_letter_code
_entity_poly.pdbx_strand_id
1 'polypeptide(L)'
;TAFKQAVAEDFTFQRDFPNVDVGAVFDSWVQNPGSPVINVARNNNTGVITVNQQRYVLSGAVAPTTWHIPLTWTQHGSLNFNSTRPSTVLTNEIGTINAASGDHVVI
;
A
#
# COMPACT_ATOMS: atom_id res chain seq x y z
N THR A 1 -21.63 10.51 -7.96
CA THR A 1 -22.04 10.24 -6.55
C THR A 1 -21.45 11.32 -5.67
N ALA A 2 -22.07 11.62 -4.52
CA ALA A 2 -21.54 12.64 -3.59
C ALA A 2 -20.08 12.37 -3.18
N PHE A 3 -19.71 11.10 -3.03
CA PHE A 3 -18.33 10.70 -2.74
C PHE A 3 -17.33 11.10 -3.85
N LYS A 4 -17.65 10.84 -5.12
CA LYS A 4 -16.79 11.27 -6.24
C LYS A 4 -16.63 12.79 -6.32
N GLN A 5 -17.66 13.54 -5.90
CA GLN A 5 -17.60 14.99 -5.86
C GLN A 5 -16.68 15.48 -4.74
N ALA A 6 -16.82 14.95 -3.52
CA ALA A 6 -15.95 15.29 -2.39
C ALA A 6 -14.47 14.97 -2.68
N VAL A 7 -14.21 13.87 -3.38
CA VAL A 7 -12.86 13.50 -3.85
C VAL A 7 -12.30 14.51 -4.85
N ALA A 8 -13.11 14.96 -5.80
CA ALA A 8 -12.69 15.92 -6.82
C ALA A 8 -12.43 17.33 -6.26
N GLU A 9 -12.98 17.64 -5.08
CA GLU A 9 -12.73 18.88 -4.36
C GLU A 9 -11.40 18.83 -3.56
N ASP A 10 -10.87 17.64 -3.28
CA ASP A 10 -9.55 17.45 -2.64
C ASP A 10 -8.43 17.24 -3.66
N PHE A 11 -7.73 18.33 -3.99
CA PHE A 11 -6.62 18.31 -4.93
C PHE A 11 -5.32 17.71 -4.36
N THR A 12 -5.22 17.50 -3.04
CA THR A 12 -3.94 17.12 -2.42
C THR A 12 -3.58 15.67 -2.73
N PHE A 13 -4.54 14.76 -2.59
CA PHE A 13 -4.35 13.35 -2.91
C PHE A 13 -4.02 13.15 -4.39
N GLN A 14 -4.78 13.80 -5.28
CA GLN A 14 -4.58 13.67 -6.72
C GLN A 14 -3.22 14.24 -7.17
N ARG A 15 -2.73 15.32 -6.54
CA ARG A 15 -1.39 15.85 -6.82
C ARG A 15 -0.30 14.84 -6.47
N ASP A 16 -0.45 14.17 -5.34
CA ASP A 16 0.59 13.31 -4.78
C ASP A 16 0.53 11.87 -5.36
N PHE A 17 -0.66 11.43 -5.78
CA PHE A 17 -0.93 10.13 -6.39
C PHE A 17 -1.75 10.29 -7.68
N PRO A 18 -1.18 10.90 -8.73
CA PRO A 18 -1.94 11.32 -9.93
C PRO A 18 -2.57 10.17 -10.72
N ASN A 19 -2.09 8.95 -10.52
CA ASN A 19 -2.58 7.74 -11.20
C ASN A 19 -3.44 6.86 -10.30
N VAL A 20 -3.86 7.35 -9.13
CA VAL A 20 -4.67 6.60 -8.17
C VAL A 20 -6.04 7.26 -8.06
N ASP A 21 -7.08 6.50 -8.39
CA ASP A 21 -8.46 6.87 -8.08
C ASP A 21 -8.75 6.44 -6.64
N VAL A 22 -8.90 7.42 -5.73
CA VAL A 22 -9.27 7.14 -4.33
C VAL A 22 -10.65 6.47 -4.24
N GLY A 23 -11.54 6.70 -5.21
CA GLY A 23 -12.79 5.97 -5.30
C GLY A 23 -12.55 4.47 -5.48
N ALA A 24 -11.68 4.11 -6.42
CA ALA A 24 -11.25 2.73 -6.61
C ALA A 24 -10.50 2.17 -5.40
N VAL A 25 -9.79 3.01 -4.64
CA VAL A 25 -9.20 2.60 -3.36
C VAL A 25 -10.29 2.10 -2.42
N PHE A 26 -11.27 2.93 -2.07
CA PHE A 26 -12.35 2.53 -1.18
C PHE A 26 -13.18 1.37 -1.72
N ASP A 27 -13.50 1.38 -3.02
CA ASP A 27 -14.25 0.29 -3.66
C ASP A 27 -13.51 -1.05 -3.50
N SER A 28 -12.18 -1.07 -3.63
CA SER A 28 -11.38 -2.29 -3.44
C SER A 28 -11.46 -2.84 -2.02
N TRP A 29 -11.71 -2.02 -1.00
CA TRP A 29 -11.87 -2.45 0.39
C TRP A 29 -13.31 -2.85 0.71
N VAL A 30 -14.29 -2.13 0.16
CA VAL A 30 -15.72 -2.33 0.48
C VAL A 30 -16.30 -3.52 -0.26
N GLN A 31 -15.90 -3.74 -1.53
CA GLN A 31 -16.49 -4.78 -2.37
C GLN A 31 -15.83 -6.16 -2.18
N ASN A 32 -14.64 -6.19 -1.55
CA ASN A 32 -13.87 -7.43 -1.39
C ASN A 32 -13.89 -7.88 0.08
N PRO A 33 -14.60 -8.96 0.43
CA PRO A 33 -14.67 -9.45 1.80
C PRO A 33 -13.31 -9.99 2.29
N GLY A 34 -13.02 -9.81 3.58
CA GLY A 34 -11.75 -10.21 4.19
C GLY A 34 -10.72 -9.09 4.16
N SER A 35 -9.43 -9.46 4.20
CA SER A 35 -8.33 -8.50 4.25
C SER A 35 -7.09 -9.04 3.53
N PRO A 36 -6.20 -8.15 3.07
CA PRO A 36 -4.88 -8.53 2.59
C PRO A 36 -3.95 -8.86 3.76
N VAL A 37 -3.00 -9.75 3.50
CA VAL A 37 -1.71 -9.82 4.19
C VAL A 37 -0.63 -9.32 3.22
N ILE A 38 0.29 -8.51 3.73
CA ILE A 38 1.44 -8.01 2.97
C ILE A 38 2.68 -8.79 3.38
N ASN A 39 3.28 -9.49 2.41
CA ASN A 39 4.60 -10.06 2.55
C ASN A 39 5.64 -9.01 2.14
N VAL A 40 6.60 -8.76 3.02
CA VAL A 40 7.66 -7.77 2.80
C VAL A 40 9.00 -8.48 2.74
N ALA A 41 9.71 -8.34 1.62
CA ALA A 41 11.04 -8.86 1.43
C ALA A 41 12.01 -7.73 1.10
N ARG A 42 13.06 -7.56 1.90
CA ARG A 42 14.06 -6.51 1.70
C ARG A 42 15.38 -7.10 1.21
N ASN A 43 15.98 -6.45 0.23
CA ASN A 43 17.35 -6.68 -0.18
C ASN A 43 18.27 -5.67 0.54
N ASN A 44 19.09 -6.15 1.47
CA ASN A 44 19.94 -5.26 2.27
C ASN A 44 21.09 -4.62 1.47
N ASN A 45 21.52 -5.26 0.36
CA ASN A 45 22.58 -4.74 -0.49
C ASN A 45 22.09 -3.56 -1.34
N THR A 46 20.87 -3.65 -1.88
CA THR A 46 20.30 -2.61 -2.76
C THR A 46 19.35 -1.65 -2.04
N GLY A 47 18.85 -2.01 -0.86
CA GLY A 47 17.79 -1.30 -0.15
C GLY A 47 16.40 -1.51 -0.76
N VAL A 48 16.25 -2.28 -1.83
CA VAL A 48 14.95 -2.51 -2.48
C VAL A 48 14.07 -3.37 -1.59
N ILE A 49 12.84 -2.90 -1.36
CA ILE A 49 11.80 -3.61 -0.64
C ILE A 49 10.78 -4.10 -1.66
N THR A 50 10.61 -5.41 -1.78
CA THR A 50 9.53 -6.04 -2.54
C THR A 50 8.35 -6.27 -1.61
N VAL A 51 7.19 -5.75 -1.98
CA VAL A 51 5.93 -5.98 -1.28
C VAL A 51 5.03 -6.84 -2.16
N ASN A 52 4.44 -7.87 -1.57
CA ASN A 52 3.47 -8.75 -2.23
C ASN A 52 2.22 -8.84 -1.37
N GLN A 53 1.07 -8.50 -1.95
CA GLN A 53 -0.22 -8.66 -1.29
C GLN A 53 -0.87 -9.98 -1.68
N GLN A 54 -1.51 -10.62 -0.72
CA GLN A 54 -2.36 -11.76 -0.94
C GLN A 54 -3.53 -11.73 0.05
N ARG A 55 -4.63 -12.43 -0.25
CA ARG A 55 -5.75 -12.53 0.67
C ARG A 55 -5.36 -13.35 1.90
N TYR A 56 -5.61 -12.80 3.09
CA TYR A 56 -5.46 -13.56 4.32
C TYR A 56 -6.60 -14.58 4.45
N VAL A 57 -6.25 -15.85 4.65
CA VAL A 57 -7.19 -16.96 4.86
C VAL A 57 -6.68 -17.85 5.99
N LEU A 58 -7.55 -18.23 6.91
CA LEU A 58 -7.21 -19.16 8.00
C LEU A 58 -7.17 -20.62 7.51
N SER A 59 -8.06 -20.98 6.59
CA SER A 59 -8.17 -22.32 6.01
C SER A 59 -8.94 -22.30 4.69
N GLY A 60 -8.65 -23.24 3.80
CA GLY A 60 -9.31 -23.37 2.51
C GLY A 60 -8.70 -22.48 1.42
N ALA A 61 -9.14 -22.69 0.18
CA ALA A 61 -8.75 -21.89 -0.96
C ALA A 61 -9.83 -20.85 -1.26
N VAL A 62 -9.43 -19.60 -1.41
CA VAL A 62 -10.31 -18.52 -1.83
C VAL A 62 -9.70 -17.86 -3.07
N ALA A 63 -10.55 -17.35 -3.97
CA ALA A 63 -10.08 -16.64 -5.15
C ALA A 63 -9.13 -15.50 -4.75
N PRO A 64 -8.02 -15.31 -5.47
CA PRO A 64 -7.12 -14.18 -5.25
C PRO A 64 -7.88 -12.88 -5.43
N THR A 65 -7.54 -11.89 -4.62
CA THR A 65 -8.17 -10.57 -4.63
C THR A 65 -7.09 -9.53 -4.38
N THR A 66 -7.19 -8.42 -5.09
CA THR A 66 -6.24 -7.32 -5.00
C THR A 66 -6.93 -6.11 -4.39
N TRP A 67 -6.31 -5.54 -3.38
CA TRP A 67 -6.70 -4.27 -2.78
C TRP A 67 -5.80 -3.16 -3.32
N HIS A 68 -6.32 -1.94 -3.36
CA HIS A 68 -5.47 -0.77 -3.50
C HIS A 68 -5.08 -0.30 -2.11
N ILE A 69 -3.82 -0.51 -1.74
CA ILE A 69 -3.36 -0.38 -0.35
C ILE A 69 -2.44 0.85 -0.23
N PRO A 70 -2.86 1.92 0.45
CA PRO A 70 -1.97 3.02 0.80
C PRO A 70 -0.95 2.55 1.85
N LEU A 71 0.30 2.42 1.44
CA LEU A 71 1.37 1.90 2.31
C LEU A 71 2.15 3.06 2.92
N THR A 72 2.24 3.04 4.25
CA THR A 72 3.27 3.77 5.02
C THR A 72 4.38 2.79 5.40
N TRP A 73 5.60 3.29 5.50
CA TRP A 73 6.73 2.49 5.96
C TRP A 73 7.80 3.39 6.57
N THR A 74 8.62 2.80 7.42
CA THR A 74 9.75 3.42 8.10
C THR A 74 10.94 2.46 8.09
N GLN A 75 12.13 3.00 8.30
CA GLN A 75 13.35 2.20 8.46
C GLN A 75 14.17 2.73 9.62
N HIS A 76 14.99 1.87 10.24
CA HIS A 76 15.77 2.19 11.44
C HIS A 76 16.56 3.53 11.38
N GLY A 77 17.08 3.92 10.20
CA GLY A 77 17.79 5.19 10.02
C GLY A 77 16.92 6.45 9.89
N SER A 78 15.60 6.30 9.75
CA SER A 78 14.64 7.40 9.57
C SER A 78 13.26 6.97 10.06
N LEU A 79 13.12 6.85 11.39
CA LEU A 79 11.86 6.46 12.04
C LEU A 79 10.88 7.63 12.07
N ASN A 80 9.72 7.46 11.45
CA ASN A 80 8.60 8.40 11.59
C ASN A 80 7.26 7.66 11.55
N PHE A 81 6.82 7.18 12.71
CA PHE A 81 5.51 6.52 12.86
C PHE A 81 4.35 7.51 13.02
N ASN A 82 4.63 8.81 13.15
CA ASN A 82 3.60 9.84 13.33
C ASN A 82 3.00 10.30 11.99
N SER A 83 3.74 10.12 10.89
CA SER A 83 3.23 10.42 9.55
C SER A 83 2.33 9.30 9.07
N THR A 84 1.03 9.56 9.01
CA THR A 84 0.04 8.65 8.42
C THR A 84 -0.14 8.85 6.92
N ARG A 85 0.58 9.80 6.31
CA ARG A 85 0.52 10.04 4.87
C ARG A 85 1.17 8.87 4.12
N PRO A 86 0.46 8.23 3.17
CA PRO A 86 1.02 7.11 2.42
C PRO A 86 2.30 7.51 1.67
N SER A 87 3.26 6.59 1.61
CA SER A 87 4.46 6.73 0.80
C SER A 87 4.21 6.28 -0.65
N THR A 88 3.32 5.31 -0.83
CA THR A 88 2.88 4.79 -2.13
C THR A 88 1.51 4.13 -2.00
N VAL A 89 0.86 3.86 -3.13
CA VAL A 89 -0.36 3.05 -3.18
C VAL A 89 -0.08 1.80 -4.00
N LEU A 90 -0.14 0.64 -3.36
CA LEU A 90 0.02 -0.65 -4.02
C LEU A 90 -1.29 -1.03 -4.73
N THR A 91 -1.32 -0.94 -6.06
CA THR A 91 -2.48 -1.28 -6.90
C THR A 91 -2.37 -2.66 -7.57
N ASN A 92 -1.16 -3.20 -7.66
CA ASN A 92 -0.87 -4.52 -8.22
C ASN A 92 -0.63 -5.54 -7.10
N GLU A 93 -0.59 -6.83 -7.45
CA GLU A 93 -0.25 -7.91 -6.51
C GLU A 93 1.16 -7.74 -5.92
N ILE A 94 2.11 -7.28 -6.75
CA ILE A 94 3.51 -7.05 -6.36
C ILE A 94 3.88 -5.60 -6.66
N GLY A 95 4.64 -5.00 -5.75
CA GLY A 95 5.25 -3.68 -5.93
C GLY A 95 6.65 -3.61 -5.34
N THR A 96 7.36 -2.55 -5.68
CA THR A 96 8.69 -2.26 -5.14
C THR A 96 8.73 -0.87 -4.52
N ILE A 97 9.48 -0.75 -3.44
CA ILE A 97 9.77 0.50 -2.73
C ILE A 97 11.28 0.63 -2.64
N ASN A 98 11.81 1.77 -3.09
CA ASN A 98 13.22 2.07 -2.97
C ASN A 98 13.48 2.65 -1.58
N ALA A 99 14.35 1.98 -0.82
CA ALA A 99 14.83 2.47 0.48
C ALA A 99 16.37 2.57 0.47
N ALA A 100 16.94 3.11 1.55
CA ALA A 100 18.38 3.15 1.70
C ALA A 100 18.94 1.73 1.89
N SER A 101 20.14 1.46 1.35
CA SER A 101 20.87 0.21 1.58
C SER A 101 21.42 0.13 3.02
N GLY A 102 21.83 -1.07 3.45
CA GLY A 102 22.32 -1.36 4.80
C GLY A 102 21.38 -2.26 5.60
N ASP A 103 21.80 -2.82 6.73
CA ASP A 103 20.97 -3.69 7.57
C ASP A 103 20.00 -2.86 8.44
N HIS A 104 18.80 -2.61 7.91
CA HIS A 104 17.74 -1.88 8.61
C HIS A 104 16.44 -2.67 8.57
N VAL A 105 15.79 -2.79 9.72
CA VAL A 105 14.43 -3.32 9.80
C VAL A 105 13.47 -2.33 9.15
N VAL A 106 12.55 -2.85 8.34
CA VAL A 106 11.44 -2.09 7.74
C VAL A 106 10.18 -2.38 8.54
N ILE A 107 9.48 -1.32 8.93
CA ILE A 107 8.23 -1.37 9.69
C ILE A 107 7.24 -0.41 9.05
#